data_AF-A0A9J6BUX8-F1
#
_entry.id   AF-A0A9J6BUX8-F1
#
_cell.length_a   1.000
_cell.length_b   1.000
_cell.length_c   1.000
_cell.angle_alpha   90.00
_cell.angle_beta   90.00
_cell.angle_gamma   90.00
#
_symmetry.space_group_name_H-M   'P 1'
#
loop_
_entity.id
_entity.type
_entity.pdbx_description
1 polymer ?
#
loop_
_entity_poly.entity_id
_entity_poly.type
_entity_poly.pdbx_seq_one_letter_code
_entity_poly.pdbx_strand_id
1 'polypeptide(L)'
;MSTEDNFLLSSENLRSSPELWPEKIPGSENYKKAAIKNIKDNPNGLTQDDIRKIYQLGSLPKSEIVAEIKRLYDEGYQLGVEEAKEVTRGKYLNIFTNTSIIKRK
;
A
#
# COMPACT_ATOMS: atom_id res chain seq x y z
N MET A 1 17.99 55.72 -34.57
CA MET A 1 18.11 54.44 -33.83
C MET A 1 16.70 54.11 -33.35
N SER A 2 15.89 53.53 -34.24
CA SER A 2 14.46 53.29 -34.04
C SER A 2 14.23 52.10 -33.11
N THR A 3 13.26 52.26 -32.24
CA THR A 3 12.86 51.40 -31.10
C THR A 3 12.09 50.14 -31.53
N GLU A 4 12.44 49.52 -32.66
CA GLU A 4 11.65 48.44 -33.27
C GLU A 4 12.19 47.03 -32.97
N ASP A 5 13.41 46.91 -32.45
CA ASP A 5 14.05 45.60 -32.23
C ASP A 5 13.62 44.90 -30.93
N ASN A 6 12.79 45.54 -30.08
CA ASN A 6 12.37 44.99 -28.79
C ASN A 6 11.01 44.26 -28.82
N PHE A 7 10.34 44.19 -29.97
CA PHE A 7 8.98 43.59 -30.06
C PHE A 7 8.97 42.05 -29.98
N LEU A 8 10.14 41.39 -30.05
CA LEU A 8 10.26 39.93 -30.10
C LEU A 8 11.04 39.30 -28.93
N LEU A 9 11.30 40.04 -27.85
CA LEU A 9 11.85 39.41 -26.64
C LEU A 9 10.71 38.83 -25.79
N SER A 10 10.65 37.50 -25.70
CA SER A 10 9.80 36.82 -24.72
C SER A 10 10.38 37.02 -23.31
N SER A 11 9.61 37.66 -22.43
CA SER A 11 9.93 37.87 -21.00
C SER A 11 9.38 36.75 -20.10
N GLU A 12 9.21 35.56 -20.67
CA GLU A 12 8.77 34.36 -19.96
C GLU A 12 9.74 34.02 -18.81
N ASN A 13 9.24 34.12 -17.58
CA ASN A 13 9.92 33.59 -16.41
C ASN A 13 9.56 32.09 -16.30
N LEU A 14 10.48 31.21 -16.69
CA LEU A 14 10.32 29.76 -16.55
C LEU A 14 10.20 29.44 -15.06
N ARG A 15 8.96 29.28 -14.57
CA ARG A 15 8.74 28.69 -13.25
C ARG A 15 9.39 27.31 -13.26
N SER A 16 10.20 27.00 -12.25
CA SER A 16 10.64 25.63 -12.00
C SER A 16 9.41 24.71 -12.06
N SER A 17 9.53 23.58 -12.74
CA SER A 17 8.44 22.61 -12.91
C SER A 17 7.68 22.44 -11.59
N PRO A 18 6.33 22.49 -11.60
CA PRO A 18 5.55 22.33 -10.39
C PRO A 18 6.02 21.12 -9.61
N GLU A 19 6.30 21.28 -8.32
CA GLU A 19 6.67 20.16 -7.46
C GLU A 19 5.51 19.17 -7.51
N LEU A 20 5.75 18.03 -8.17
CA LEU A 20 4.70 17.17 -8.68
C LEU A 20 3.76 16.72 -7.56
N TRP A 21 4.28 16.63 -6.33
CA TRP A 21 3.52 16.33 -5.12
C TRP A 21 4.28 16.86 -3.88
N PRO A 22 3.71 17.74 -3.04
CA PRO A 22 4.36 18.20 -1.80
C PRO A 22 4.56 17.08 -0.77
N GLU A 23 3.85 15.95 -0.91
CA GLU A 23 4.06 14.71 -0.17
C GLU A 23 4.12 13.54 -1.18
N LYS A 24 5.14 12.67 -1.09
CA LYS A 24 5.45 11.63 -2.09
C LYS A 24 4.24 10.75 -2.46
N ILE A 25 3.30 10.55 -1.54
CA ILE A 25 1.89 10.12 -1.71
C ILE A 25 1.15 10.54 -0.42
N PRO A 26 -0.01 11.22 -0.47
CA PRO A 26 -0.78 11.58 0.74
C PRO A 26 -1.08 10.35 1.60
N GLY A 27 -0.65 10.36 2.87
CA GLY A 27 -0.91 9.25 3.81
C GLY A 27 0.15 8.13 3.81
N SER A 28 1.20 8.25 2.99
CA SER A 28 2.32 7.30 2.98
C SER A 28 3.08 7.25 4.32
N GLU A 29 3.16 8.37 5.04
CA GLU A 29 3.83 8.43 6.34
C GLU A 29 3.04 7.70 7.43
N ASN A 30 1.71 7.72 7.35
CA ASN A 30 0.85 6.94 8.23
C ASN A 30 0.97 5.44 7.96
N TYR A 31 1.11 5.07 6.68
CA TYR A 31 1.37 3.69 6.29
C TYR A 31 2.72 3.20 6.83
N LYS A 32 3.79 4.00 6.70
CA LYS A 32 5.10 3.67 7.29
C LYS A 32 5.01 3.50 8.81
N LYS A 33 4.33 4.40 9.51
CA LYS A 33 4.15 4.31 10.96
C LYS A 33 3.36 3.07 11.37
N ALA A 34 2.30 2.72 10.64
CA ALA A 34 1.55 1.49 10.86
C ALA A 34 2.39 0.24 10.58
N ALA A 35 3.17 0.23 9.48
CA ALA A 35 4.08 -0.85 9.15
C ALA A 35 5.17 -1.04 10.22
N ILE A 36 5.78 0.05 10.72
CA ILE A 36 6.77 0.02 11.80
C ILE A 36 6.15 -0.47 13.11
N LYS A 37 4.88 -0.15 13.38
CA LYS A 37 4.14 -0.66 14.53
C LYS A 37 3.93 -2.18 14.42
N ASN A 38 3.49 -2.68 13.26
CA ASN A 38 3.34 -4.12 13.03
C ASN A 38 4.66 -4.89 13.19
N ILE A 39 5.80 -4.29 12.84
CA ILE A 39 7.14 -4.88 13.06
C ILE A 39 7.46 -5.00 14.56
N LYS A 40 6.98 -4.06 15.40
CA LYS A 40 7.17 -4.10 16.86
C LYS A 40 6.25 -5.09 17.55
N ASP A 41 5.08 -5.37 16.96
CA ASP A 41 4.08 -6.29 17.53
C ASP A 41 4.40 -7.77 17.24
N ASN A 42 5.37 -8.08 16.37
CA ASN A 42 6.01 -9.40 16.26
C ASN A 42 7.53 -9.34 16.54
N PRO A 43 7.94 -9.10 17.80
CA PRO A 43 9.35 -9.07 18.19
C PRO A 43 10.00 -10.46 18.20
N ASN A 44 9.19 -11.52 18.12
CA ASN A 44 9.64 -12.90 18.11
C ASN A 44 9.62 -13.38 16.67
N GLY A 45 10.68 -14.05 16.22
CA GLY A 45 10.78 -14.58 14.86
C GLY A 45 9.74 -15.66 14.55
N LEU A 46 10.17 -16.82 14.05
CA LEU A 46 9.25 -17.94 13.91
C LEU A 46 8.72 -18.35 15.29
N THR A 47 7.40 -18.44 15.42
CA THR A 47 6.77 -19.05 16.59
C THR A 47 7.06 -20.55 16.62
N GLN A 48 6.87 -21.18 17.78
CA GLN A 48 6.99 -22.64 17.88
C GLN A 48 6.03 -23.36 16.91
N ASP A 49 4.89 -22.75 16.60
CA ASP A 49 3.90 -23.29 15.68
C ASP A 49 4.38 -23.21 14.24
N ASP A 50 5.02 -22.09 13.87
CA ASP A 50 5.63 -21.91 12.55
C ASP A 50 6.74 -22.93 12.32
N ILE A 51 7.59 -23.15 13.33
CA ILE A 51 8.67 -24.16 13.27
C ILE A 51 8.07 -25.56 13.06
N ARG A 52 7.03 -25.91 13.82
CA ARG A 52 6.33 -27.20 13.66
C ARG A 52 5.76 -27.36 12.25
N LYS A 53 5.16 -26.29 11.71
CA LYS A 53 4.55 -26.33 10.37
C LYS A 53 5.59 -26.46 9.26
N ILE A 54 6.76 -25.85 9.42
CA ILE A 54 7.88 -26.02 8.48
C ILE A 54 8.37 -27.46 8.48
N TYR A 55 8.55 -28.07 9.66
CA TYR A 55 8.93 -29.49 9.72
C TYR A 55 7.87 -30.40 9.12
N GLN A 56 6.59 -30.11 9.38
CA GLN A 56 5.48 -30.84 8.77
C GLN A 56 5.53 -30.74 7.24
N LEU A 57 5.72 -29.55 6.68
CA LEU A 57 5.79 -29.36 5.23
C LEU A 57 7.03 -30.02 4.62
N GLY A 58 8.16 -30.00 5.33
CA GLY A 58 9.41 -30.62 4.88
C GLY A 58 9.41 -32.15 4.91
N SER A 59 8.55 -32.78 5.71
CA SER A 59 8.41 -34.24 5.76
C SER A 59 7.43 -34.80 4.71
N LEU A 60 6.66 -33.95 4.04
CA LEU A 60 5.69 -34.40 3.02
C LEU A 60 6.38 -34.85 1.73
N PRO A 61 5.83 -35.84 1.02
CA PRO A 61 6.26 -36.20 -0.32
C PRO A 61 5.92 -35.06 -1.32
N LYS A 62 6.66 -35.00 -2.43
CA LYS A 62 6.53 -33.91 -3.43
C LYS A 62 5.10 -33.75 -3.97
N SER A 63 4.36 -34.85 -4.14
CA SER A 63 2.96 -34.83 -4.58
C SER A 63 2.05 -34.10 -3.61
N GLU A 64 2.25 -34.29 -2.30
CA GLU A 64 1.45 -33.66 -1.25
C GLU A 64 1.80 -32.18 -1.09
N ILE A 65 3.07 -31.80 -1.25
CA ILE A 65 3.49 -30.39 -1.28
C ILE A 65 2.79 -29.65 -2.42
N VAL A 66 2.74 -30.23 -3.63
CA VAL A 66 2.04 -29.62 -4.77
C VAL A 66 0.54 -29.48 -4.50
N ALA A 67 -0.08 -30.47 -3.87
CA ALA A 67 -1.48 -30.40 -3.47
C ALA A 67 -1.73 -29.29 -2.44
N GLU A 68 -0.84 -29.13 -1.45
CA GLU A 68 -0.96 -28.09 -0.43
C GLU A 68 -0.75 -26.68 -1.01
N ILE A 69 0.18 -26.52 -1.96
CA ILE A 69 0.36 -25.26 -2.69
C ILE A 69 -0.92 -24.91 -3.46
N LYS A 70 -1.53 -25.88 -4.15
CA LYS A 70 -2.79 -25.65 -4.85
C LYS A 70 -3.91 -25.26 -3.89
N ARG A 71 -4.01 -25.94 -2.74
CA ARG A 71 -4.99 -25.63 -1.69
C ARG A 71 -4.84 -24.19 -1.20
N LEU A 72 -3.61 -23.76 -0.89
CA LEU A 72 -3.31 -22.40 -0.45
C LEU A 72 -3.60 -21.36 -1.54
N TYR A 73 -3.34 -21.69 -2.81
CA TYR A 73 -3.69 -20.82 -3.93
C TYR A 73 -5.20 -20.61 -4.04
N ASP A 74 -5.97 -21.70 -3.98
CA ASP A 74 -7.43 -21.65 -4.04
C ASP A 74 -8.00 -20.87 -2.83
N GLU A 75 -7.45 -21.08 -1.63
CA GLU A 75 -7.83 -20.36 -0.40
C GLU A 75 -7.52 -18.85 -0.51
N GLY A 76 -6.31 -18.49 -0.94
CA GLY A 76 -5.91 -17.10 -1.13
C GLY A 76 -6.76 -16.38 -2.17
N TYR A 77 -7.15 -17.06 -3.24
CA TYR A 77 -8.08 -16.51 -4.23
C TYR A 77 -9.45 -16.20 -3.61
N GLN A 78 -10.03 -17.13 -2.85
CA GLN A 78 -11.34 -16.92 -2.23
C GLN A 78 -11.32 -15.78 -1.21
N LEU A 79 -10.28 -15.72 -0.37
CA LEU A 79 -10.08 -14.61 0.56
C LEU A 79 -9.97 -13.26 -0.16
N GLY A 80 -9.24 -13.20 -1.28
CA GLY A 80 -9.14 -11.98 -2.08
C GLY A 80 -10.48 -11.52 -2.67
N VAL A 81 -11.32 -12.47 -3.12
CA VAL A 81 -12.67 -12.16 -3.60
C VAL A 81 -13.55 -11.62 -2.46
N GLU A 82 -13.46 -12.20 -1.27
CA GLU A 82 -14.21 -11.75 -0.10
C GLU A 82 -13.75 -10.36 0.38
N GLU A 83 -12.44 -10.15 0.47
CA GLU A 83 -11.86 -8.85 0.84
C GLU A 83 -12.30 -7.76 -0.14
N ALA A 84 -12.25 -8.02 -1.45
CA ALA A 84 -12.66 -7.04 -2.47
C ALA A 84 -14.15 -6.64 -2.32
N LYS A 85 -15.01 -7.59 -1.94
CA LYS A 85 -16.44 -7.31 -1.65
C LYS A 85 -16.57 -6.42 -0.42
N GLU A 86 -15.90 -6.74 0.68
CA GLU A 86 -15.99 -5.97 1.92
C GLU A 86 -15.35 -4.58 1.78
N VAL A 87 -14.25 -4.44 1.03
CA VAL A 87 -13.64 -3.14 0.73
C VAL A 87 -14.60 -2.27 -0.08
N THR A 88 -15.24 -2.86 -1.10
CA THR A 88 -16.25 -2.16 -1.92
C THR A 88 -17.44 -1.73 -1.07
N ARG A 89 -17.91 -2.60 -0.18
CA ARG A 89 -18.97 -2.28 0.79
C ARG A 89 -18.56 -1.14 1.72
N GLY A 90 -17.34 -1.17 2.26
CA GLY A 90 -16.79 -0.11 3.09
C GLY A 90 -16.74 1.25 2.36
N LYS A 91 -16.41 1.24 1.06
CA LYS A 91 -16.44 2.45 0.22
C LYS A 91 -17.84 3.03 0.12
N TYR A 92 -18.87 2.21 -0.12
CA TYR A 92 -20.26 2.68 -0.17
C TYR A 92 -20.78 3.17 1.19
N LEU A 93 -20.29 2.57 2.27
CA LEU A 93 -20.61 2.99 3.65
C LEU A 93 -19.77 4.18 4.13
N ASN A 94 -18.90 4.71 3.28
CA ASN A 94 -18.10 5.90 3.54
C ASN A 94 -17.25 5.81 4.84
N ILE A 95 -16.87 4.60 5.25
CA ILE A 95 -16.14 4.39 6.51
C ILE A 95 -14.70 4.93 6.44
N PHE A 96 -14.18 5.08 5.22
CA PHE A 96 -12.83 5.56 4.96
C PHE A 96 -12.71 7.10 4.95
N THR A 97 -13.81 7.86 5.00
CA THR A 97 -13.76 9.34 4.92
C THR A 97 -13.75 10.05 6.27
N ASN A 98 -13.78 9.31 7.38
CA ASN A 98 -13.98 9.87 8.72
C ASN A 98 -12.73 10.43 9.42
N THR A 99 -11.66 10.73 8.68
CA THR A 99 -10.45 11.39 9.25
C THR A 99 -10.55 12.92 9.28
N SER A 100 -11.65 13.52 8.80
CA SER A 100 -11.84 14.98 8.75
C SER A 100 -12.72 15.58 9.86
N ILE A 101 -13.32 14.77 10.74
CA ILE A 101 -14.24 15.27 11.78
C ILE A 101 -13.53 15.64 13.10
N ILE A 102 -12.28 15.22 13.32
CA ILE A 102 -11.53 15.51 14.57
C ILE A 102 -10.83 16.90 14.53
N LYS A 103 -11.06 17.74 13.51
CA LYS A 103 -10.55 19.12 13.45
C LYS A 103 -11.65 20.19 13.50
N ARG A 104 -12.68 19.99 14.32
CA ARG A 104 -13.57 21.09 14.73
C ARG A 104 -13.92 20.98 16.22
N LYS A 105 -13.07 21.51 17.10
CA LYS A 105 -13.28 22.78 17.83
C LYS A 105 -12.18 22.95 18.87
#